data_AF-A0A6J8AHS2-F1
#
_entry.id   AF-A0A6J8AHS2-F1
#
_cell.length_a   1.000
_cell.length_b   1.000
_cell.length_c   1.000
_cell.angle_alpha   90.00
_cell.angle_beta   90.00
_cell.angle_gamma   90.00
#
_symmetry.space_group_name_H-M   'P 1'
#
loop_
_entity.id
_entity.type
_entity.pdbx_description
1 polymer ?
#
loop_
_entity_poly.entity_id
_entity_poly.type
_entity_poly.pdbx_seq_one_letter_code
_entity_poly.pdbx_strand_id
1 'polypeptide(L)'
;MDSLSDVISCCRGLLLDKVTERKKSAEKFRQLLSKSTVIKALDRYTDSKNAGSSDEQLTWDYVFKSVGKYVLIETQHLQKSKEQPSAATLTRKEKAKKEVSDLVKFVIRQADKRGPRLKCSSLLNHIDEILQDEYMCQAYGLDYSNVLLKNVLSVRKYWTEISSTTWHNLIGIYVKMYTSQEYGIDKTLLSRVISTLISGATVQCDLRPKRLLNFFTEVFKNIRQEKTLIVIENLLCALNIFIKHIATNSRTQICKLGETVFVNMLYLWDNRPTPLLKNELIEFLSIQMHAHHPGGCKRDAVGAFAVDWDIWMSHLRKLYEVMYGDFKQLGGRKRFSGGFREASLPPNYVDLAAEVCNQLFQSSEHAIEVTQISETDTEDRHGAKKRRSGIGMDIHQGHYNITGTNSTTHTMVS
;
A
#
# COMPACT_ATOMS: atom_id res chain seq x y z
N MET A 1 -22.82 -44.21 0.70
CA MET A 1 -23.57 -43.10 1.32
C MET A 1 -22.94 -41.80 0.88
N ASP A 2 -23.74 -40.90 0.35
CA ASP A 2 -23.29 -39.85 -0.56
C ASP A 2 -22.59 -38.71 0.18
N SER A 3 -21.28 -38.58 0.01
CA SER A 3 -20.43 -37.69 0.80
C SER A 3 -20.83 -36.21 0.71
N LEU A 4 -21.60 -35.82 -0.32
CA LEU A 4 -22.15 -34.45 -0.48
C LEU A 4 -23.42 -34.23 0.33
N SER A 5 -24.29 -35.24 0.42
CA SER A 5 -25.46 -35.20 1.30
C SER A 5 -25.03 -35.02 2.76
N ASP A 6 -23.94 -35.67 3.15
CA ASP A 6 -23.30 -35.46 4.45
C ASP A 6 -22.81 -34.02 4.65
N VAL A 7 -22.28 -33.36 3.62
CA VAL A 7 -21.85 -31.95 3.68
C VAL A 7 -23.06 -31.03 3.82
N ILE A 8 -24.15 -31.26 3.07
CA ILE A 8 -25.41 -30.51 3.21
C ILE A 8 -25.97 -30.66 4.64
N SER A 9 -25.95 -31.89 5.17
CA SER A 9 -26.38 -32.18 6.53
C SER A 9 -25.53 -31.42 7.56
N CYS A 10 -24.22 -31.37 7.37
CA CYS A 10 -23.34 -30.55 8.22
C CYS A 10 -23.63 -29.05 8.08
N CYS A 11 -23.87 -28.52 6.87
CA CYS A 11 -24.27 -27.12 6.67
C CYS A 11 -25.54 -26.76 7.43
N ARG A 12 -26.54 -27.65 7.44
CA ARG A 12 -27.76 -27.49 8.26
C ARG A 12 -27.44 -27.61 9.75
N GLY A 13 -26.58 -28.56 10.11
CA GLY A 13 -26.09 -28.80 11.45
C GLY A 13 -25.36 -27.62 12.08
N LEU A 14 -24.67 -26.80 11.27
CA LEU A 14 -24.04 -25.54 11.70
C LEU A 14 -25.05 -24.48 12.17
N LEU A 15 -26.34 -24.62 11.83
CA LEU A 15 -27.37 -23.63 12.12
C LEU A 15 -28.32 -24.08 13.24
N LEU A 16 -28.09 -25.25 13.85
CA LEU A 16 -28.93 -25.78 14.93
C LEU A 16 -28.81 -24.93 16.20
N ASP A 17 -29.86 -24.86 17.03
CA ASP A 17 -29.81 -24.11 18.29
C ASP A 17 -28.90 -24.78 19.34
N LYS A 18 -28.78 -26.10 19.29
CA LYS A 18 -28.03 -26.89 20.27
C LYS A 18 -26.52 -26.84 20.00
N VAL A 19 -25.79 -26.16 20.89
CA VAL A 19 -24.33 -25.90 20.80
C VAL A 19 -23.52 -27.19 20.57
N THR A 20 -23.83 -28.27 21.28
CA THR A 20 -23.07 -29.53 21.18
C THR A 20 -23.22 -30.18 19.80
N GLU A 21 -24.41 -30.09 19.20
CA GLU A 21 -24.69 -30.60 17.86
C GLU A 21 -24.06 -29.73 16.78
N ARG A 22 -24.09 -28.39 16.95
CA ARG A 22 -23.34 -27.48 16.07
C ARG A 22 -21.85 -27.76 16.07
N LYS A 23 -21.23 -27.88 17.25
CA LYS A 23 -19.79 -28.17 17.36
C LYS A 23 -19.42 -29.51 16.74
N LYS A 24 -20.23 -30.55 16.96
CA LYS A 24 -20.05 -31.86 16.31
C LYS A 24 -20.17 -31.76 14.79
N SER A 25 -21.13 -30.97 14.31
CA SER A 25 -21.32 -30.70 12.88
C SER A 25 -20.13 -29.95 12.29
N ALA A 26 -19.60 -28.93 12.96
CA ALA A 26 -18.42 -28.18 12.52
C ALA A 26 -17.17 -29.07 12.41
N GLU A 27 -16.97 -30.00 13.35
CA GLU A 27 -15.85 -30.94 13.31
C GLU A 27 -16.01 -31.96 12.16
N LYS A 28 -17.19 -32.59 12.03
CA LYS A 28 -17.50 -33.48 10.90
C LYS A 28 -17.36 -32.74 9.56
N PHE A 29 -17.76 -31.47 9.51
CA PHE A 29 -17.64 -30.62 8.33
C PHE A 29 -16.18 -30.44 7.89
N ARG A 30 -15.27 -30.13 8.82
CA ARG A 30 -13.83 -30.04 8.53
C ARG A 30 -13.27 -31.36 7.99
N GLN A 31 -13.66 -32.48 8.58
CA GLN A 31 -13.22 -33.80 8.13
C GLN A 31 -13.69 -34.11 6.71
N LEU A 32 -14.96 -33.81 6.38
CA LEU A 32 -15.51 -33.98 5.03
C LEU A 32 -14.80 -33.09 4.01
N LEU A 33 -14.62 -31.81 4.31
CA LEU A 33 -13.94 -30.84 3.45
C LEU A 33 -12.42 -31.03 3.36
N SER A 34 -11.87 -32.04 4.03
CA SER A 34 -10.49 -32.50 3.84
C SER A 34 -10.39 -33.68 2.87
N LYS A 35 -11.52 -34.30 2.50
CA LYS A 35 -11.54 -35.44 1.57
C LYS A 35 -11.46 -34.94 0.12
N SER A 36 -10.48 -35.46 -0.62
CA SER A 36 -10.27 -35.07 -2.03
C SER A 36 -11.51 -35.32 -2.90
N THR A 37 -12.26 -36.39 -2.66
CA THR A 37 -13.49 -36.70 -3.39
C THR A 37 -14.57 -35.63 -3.20
N VAL A 38 -14.76 -35.16 -1.96
CA VAL A 38 -15.72 -34.10 -1.63
C VAL A 38 -15.30 -32.78 -2.27
N ILE A 39 -14.01 -32.41 -2.16
CA ILE A 39 -13.48 -31.18 -2.76
C ILE A 39 -13.67 -31.19 -4.28
N LYS A 40 -13.29 -32.28 -4.97
CA LYS A 40 -13.43 -32.39 -6.43
C LYS A 40 -14.89 -32.29 -6.88
N ALA A 41 -15.80 -32.87 -6.11
CA ALA A 41 -17.22 -32.76 -6.38
C ALA A 41 -17.73 -31.33 -6.21
N LEU A 42 -17.41 -30.66 -5.09
CA LEU A 42 -17.74 -29.25 -4.86
C LEU A 42 -17.18 -28.32 -5.94
N ASP A 43 -15.92 -28.53 -6.35
CA ASP A 43 -15.29 -27.80 -7.45
C ASP A 43 -16.11 -28.00 -8.73
N ARG A 44 -16.46 -29.24 -9.10
CA ARG A 44 -17.25 -29.54 -10.30
C ARG A 44 -18.62 -28.88 -10.28
N TYR A 45 -19.33 -28.87 -9.15
CA TYR A 45 -20.64 -28.22 -9.04
C TYR A 45 -20.52 -26.70 -9.13
N THR A 46 -19.53 -26.13 -8.44
CA THR A 46 -19.27 -24.68 -8.44
C THR A 46 -18.86 -24.17 -9.83
N ASP A 47 -18.05 -24.95 -10.55
CA ASP A 47 -17.57 -24.62 -11.90
C ASP A 47 -18.64 -24.90 -12.99
N SER A 48 -19.76 -25.53 -12.64
CA SER A 48 -20.81 -25.87 -13.60
C SER A 48 -21.63 -24.65 -14.03
N LYS A 49 -21.90 -24.54 -15.34
CA LYS A 49 -22.68 -23.42 -15.92
C LYS A 49 -24.12 -23.33 -15.40
N ASN A 50 -24.64 -24.40 -14.79
CA ASN A 50 -26.00 -24.47 -14.24
C ASN A 50 -26.05 -24.13 -12.73
N ALA A 51 -24.92 -23.75 -12.11
CA ALA A 51 -24.86 -23.37 -10.69
C ALA A 51 -25.76 -22.17 -10.31
N GLY A 52 -26.37 -21.50 -11.29
CA GLY A 52 -27.27 -20.37 -11.10
C GLY A 52 -28.76 -20.69 -10.99
N SER A 53 -29.22 -21.94 -11.22
CA SER A 53 -30.65 -22.22 -11.42
C SER A 53 -31.37 -23.04 -10.34
N SER A 54 -30.68 -23.56 -9.32
CA SER A 54 -31.34 -24.30 -8.23
C SER A 54 -30.67 -24.05 -6.89
N ASP A 55 -31.44 -23.53 -5.91
CA ASP A 55 -31.05 -23.35 -4.50
C ASP A 55 -30.67 -24.68 -3.79
N GLU A 56 -30.84 -25.83 -4.46
CA GLU A 56 -30.52 -27.16 -3.95
C GLU A 56 -29.13 -27.68 -4.33
N GLN A 57 -28.40 -27.03 -5.25
CA GLN A 57 -27.06 -27.49 -5.63
C GLN A 57 -25.99 -27.00 -4.63
N LEU A 58 -25.26 -27.97 -4.07
CA LEU A 58 -24.19 -27.71 -3.12
C LEU A 58 -22.94 -27.13 -3.82
N THR A 59 -22.76 -25.82 -3.72
CA THR A 59 -21.60 -25.06 -4.22
C THR A 59 -20.70 -24.56 -3.09
N TRP A 60 -19.51 -24.07 -3.42
CA TRP A 60 -18.64 -23.40 -2.45
C TRP A 60 -19.29 -22.13 -1.85
N ASP A 61 -20.07 -21.38 -2.62
CA ASP A 61 -20.83 -20.23 -2.10
C ASP A 61 -21.90 -20.66 -1.09
N TYR A 62 -22.61 -21.76 -1.34
CA TYR A 62 -23.58 -22.30 -0.39
C TYR A 62 -22.89 -22.69 0.93
N VAL A 63 -21.78 -23.42 0.82
CA VAL A 63 -20.91 -23.81 1.95
C VAL A 63 -20.44 -22.58 2.73
N PHE A 64 -19.93 -21.55 2.04
CA PHE A 64 -19.45 -20.33 2.67
C PHE A 64 -20.58 -19.56 3.36
N LYS A 65 -21.75 -19.44 2.72
CA LYS A 65 -22.95 -18.79 3.31
C LYS A 65 -23.41 -19.51 4.59
N SER A 66 -23.39 -20.84 4.64
CA SER A 66 -23.69 -21.59 5.86
C SER A 66 -22.69 -21.30 6.98
N VAL A 67 -21.41 -21.18 6.65
CA VAL A 67 -20.35 -20.88 7.63
C VAL A 67 -20.44 -19.42 8.10
N GLY A 68 -20.79 -18.47 7.23
CA GLY A 68 -21.03 -17.09 7.62
C GLY A 68 -22.19 -16.97 8.62
N LYS A 69 -23.31 -17.65 8.37
CA LYS A 69 -24.43 -17.73 9.34
C LYS A 69 -24.01 -18.37 10.67
N TYR A 70 -23.16 -19.39 10.64
CA TYR A 70 -22.60 -19.99 11.85
C TYR A 70 -21.80 -18.98 12.69
N VAL A 71 -21.01 -18.12 12.05
CA VAL A 71 -20.30 -17.02 12.76
C VAL A 71 -21.30 -16.14 13.50
N LEU A 72 -22.38 -15.71 12.85
CA LEU A 72 -23.40 -14.85 13.47
C LEU A 72 -24.06 -15.53 14.68
N ILE A 73 -24.47 -16.80 14.53
CA ILE A 73 -25.08 -17.58 15.61
C ILE A 73 -24.14 -17.71 16.81
N GLU A 74 -22.88 -18.12 16.57
CA GLU A 74 -21.90 -18.27 17.64
C GLU A 74 -21.60 -16.93 18.33
N THR A 75 -21.53 -15.84 17.56
CA THR A 75 -21.32 -14.49 18.09
C THR A 75 -22.45 -14.10 19.04
N GLN A 76 -23.71 -14.29 18.63
CA GLN A 76 -24.88 -13.99 19.48
C GLN A 76 -24.84 -14.76 20.80
N HIS A 77 -24.39 -16.02 20.78
CA HIS A 77 -24.22 -16.80 22.01
C HIS A 77 -23.05 -16.32 22.88
N LEU A 78 -21.95 -15.87 22.27
CA LEU A 78 -20.78 -15.35 22.99
C LEU A 78 -21.03 -13.98 23.65
N GLN A 79 -21.91 -13.17 23.04
CA GLN A 79 -22.37 -11.89 23.57
C GLN A 79 -23.25 -12.04 24.81
N LYS A 80 -24.08 -13.09 24.88
CA LYS A 80 -24.91 -13.41 26.06
C LYS A 80 -24.01 -13.80 27.24
N SER A 81 -23.57 -12.82 28.02
CA SER A 81 -22.66 -13.01 29.15
C SER A 81 -23.08 -12.22 30.37
N LYS A 82 -22.82 -12.81 31.53
CA LYS A 82 -22.92 -12.14 32.84
C LYS A 82 -21.93 -10.96 32.92
N GLU A 83 -22.33 -9.93 33.67
CA GLU A 83 -21.46 -8.85 34.12
C GLU A 83 -20.30 -9.45 34.95
N GLN A 84 -19.07 -9.02 34.66
CA GLN A 84 -17.81 -9.48 35.27
C GLN A 84 -17.49 -10.99 35.12
N PRO A 85 -17.08 -11.45 33.91
CA PRO A 85 -16.66 -12.82 33.69
C PRO A 85 -15.34 -13.17 34.38
N SER A 86 -15.23 -14.40 34.89
CA SER A 86 -13.96 -14.93 35.42
C SER A 86 -12.89 -15.07 34.32
N ALA A 87 -11.61 -15.06 34.69
CA ALA A 87 -10.50 -15.24 33.76
C ALA A 87 -10.62 -16.54 32.93
N ALA A 88 -11.05 -17.64 33.55
CA ALA A 88 -11.31 -18.90 32.84
C ALA A 88 -12.45 -18.78 31.80
N THR A 89 -13.47 -17.97 32.09
CA THR A 89 -14.56 -17.69 31.16
C THR A 89 -14.07 -16.88 29.97
N LEU A 90 -13.22 -15.87 30.19
CA LEU A 90 -12.59 -15.08 29.13
C LEU A 90 -11.74 -15.98 28.21
N THR A 91 -10.85 -16.81 28.77
CA THR A 91 -10.03 -17.74 27.99
C THR A 91 -10.87 -18.70 27.14
N ARG A 92 -11.98 -19.23 27.71
CA ARG A 92 -12.89 -20.11 26.97
C ARG A 92 -13.59 -19.38 25.81
N LYS A 93 -13.96 -18.11 26.01
CA LYS A 93 -14.54 -17.28 24.95
C LYS A 93 -13.55 -16.99 23.84
N GLU A 94 -12.31 -16.62 24.17
CA GLU A 94 -11.27 -16.39 23.16
C GLU A 94 -10.98 -17.66 22.34
N LYS A 95 -10.93 -18.83 23.00
CA LYS A 95 -10.83 -20.11 22.31
C LYS A 95 -12.02 -20.35 21.36
N ALA A 96 -13.25 -20.06 21.80
CA ALA A 96 -14.44 -20.22 20.97
C ALA A 96 -14.44 -19.26 19.77
N LYS A 97 -14.07 -17.99 19.95
CA LYS A 97 -13.90 -17.02 18.85
C LYS A 97 -12.90 -17.53 17.82
N LYS A 98 -11.76 -18.05 18.29
CA LYS A 98 -10.73 -18.64 17.43
C LYS A 98 -11.23 -19.86 16.65
N GLU A 99 -11.96 -20.77 17.29
CA GLU A 99 -12.55 -21.95 16.62
C GLU A 99 -13.48 -21.55 15.46
N VAL A 100 -14.27 -20.49 15.67
CA VAL A 100 -15.19 -19.91 14.67
C VAL A 100 -14.39 -19.32 13.50
N SER A 101 -13.42 -18.44 13.77
CA SER A 101 -12.63 -17.81 12.72
C SER A 101 -11.74 -18.81 11.95
N ASP A 102 -11.24 -19.84 12.63
CA ASP A 102 -10.48 -20.92 12.02
C ASP A 102 -11.34 -21.77 11.06
N LEU A 103 -12.66 -21.82 11.25
CA LEU A 103 -13.56 -22.53 10.33
C LEU A 103 -13.74 -21.75 9.03
N VAL A 104 -13.98 -20.44 9.15
CA VAL A 104 -14.07 -19.51 8.01
C VAL A 104 -12.78 -19.57 7.19
N LYS A 105 -11.62 -19.39 7.83
CA LYS A 105 -10.31 -19.46 7.17
C LYS A 105 -10.07 -20.81 6.49
N PHE A 106 -10.46 -21.91 7.14
CA PHE A 106 -10.31 -23.24 6.57
C PHE A 106 -11.16 -23.40 5.30
N VAL A 107 -12.43 -22.99 5.34
CA VAL A 107 -13.35 -23.10 4.19
C VAL A 107 -12.88 -22.24 3.01
N ILE A 108 -12.48 -20.98 3.25
CA ILE A 108 -11.97 -20.11 2.19
C ILE A 108 -10.71 -20.71 1.55
N ARG A 109 -9.76 -21.20 2.36
CA ARG A 109 -8.56 -21.89 1.83
C ARG A 109 -8.93 -23.14 1.06
N GLN A 110 -9.90 -23.92 1.54
CA GLN A 110 -10.34 -25.13 0.85
C GLN A 110 -11.11 -24.84 -0.43
N ALA A 111 -11.78 -23.69 -0.58
CA ALA A 111 -12.43 -23.29 -1.83
C ALA A 111 -11.41 -22.78 -2.85
N ASP A 112 -10.53 -21.86 -2.44
CA ASP A 112 -9.70 -21.09 -3.37
C ASP A 112 -8.30 -21.68 -3.65
N LYS A 113 -7.89 -22.75 -2.95
CA LYS A 113 -6.58 -23.41 -3.15
C LYS A 113 -6.29 -23.85 -4.60
N ARG A 114 -7.33 -24.06 -5.44
CA ARG A 114 -7.18 -24.43 -6.86
C ARG A 114 -7.62 -23.29 -7.79
N GLY A 115 -7.59 -22.06 -7.32
CA GLY A 115 -8.12 -20.87 -8.01
C GLY A 115 -9.43 -20.36 -7.39
N PRO A 116 -9.77 -19.09 -7.61
CA PRO A 116 -10.90 -18.41 -6.96
C PRO A 116 -12.25 -19.03 -7.37
N ARG A 117 -12.94 -19.63 -6.40
CA ARG A 117 -14.23 -20.32 -6.55
C ARG A 117 -15.34 -19.74 -5.68
N LEU A 118 -15.01 -18.83 -4.78
CA LEU A 118 -16.01 -18.04 -4.08
C LEU A 118 -16.39 -16.82 -4.92
N LYS A 119 -17.65 -16.40 -4.87
CA LYS A 119 -18.03 -15.09 -5.41
C LYS A 119 -17.39 -13.99 -4.56
N CYS A 120 -16.72 -13.04 -5.20
CA CYS A 120 -16.08 -11.93 -4.52
C CYS A 120 -17.10 -11.13 -3.66
N SER A 121 -18.28 -10.89 -4.21
CA SER A 121 -19.37 -10.19 -3.51
C SER A 121 -19.84 -10.93 -2.25
N SER A 122 -20.01 -12.26 -2.30
CA SER A 122 -20.35 -13.07 -1.13
C SER A 122 -19.31 -12.91 -0.01
N LEU A 123 -18.03 -13.00 -0.38
CA LEU A 123 -16.93 -12.90 0.57
C LEU A 123 -16.81 -11.50 1.17
N LEU A 124 -16.90 -10.46 0.33
CA LEU A 124 -16.77 -9.08 0.78
C LEU A 124 -17.96 -8.59 1.58
N ASN A 125 -19.19 -8.98 1.24
CA ASN A 125 -20.37 -8.64 2.03
C ASN A 125 -20.25 -9.20 3.45
N HIS A 126 -19.74 -10.43 3.59
CA HIS A 126 -19.54 -11.00 4.91
C HIS A 126 -18.36 -10.35 5.66
N ILE A 127 -17.27 -10.02 4.97
CA ILE A 127 -16.16 -9.26 5.59
C ILE A 127 -16.66 -7.88 6.08
N ASP A 128 -17.43 -7.17 5.27
CA ASP A 128 -17.99 -5.86 5.64
C ASP A 128 -18.93 -5.98 6.85
N GLU A 129 -19.84 -6.95 6.86
CA GLU A 129 -20.72 -7.24 8.00
C GLU A 129 -19.94 -7.42 9.31
N ILE A 130 -18.86 -8.21 9.28
CA ILE A 130 -18.02 -8.46 10.46
C ILE A 130 -17.22 -7.23 10.90
N LEU A 131 -16.70 -6.43 9.96
CA LEU A 131 -15.85 -5.28 10.28
C LEU A 131 -16.65 -4.03 10.68
N GLN A 132 -17.93 -3.92 10.30
CA GLN A 132 -18.79 -2.80 10.66
C GLN A 132 -19.38 -2.94 12.07
N ASP A 133 -19.64 -4.17 12.53
CA ASP A 133 -20.09 -4.42 13.91
C ASP A 133 -18.90 -4.35 14.89
N GLU A 134 -19.02 -3.53 15.93
CA GLU A 134 -17.91 -3.25 16.86
C GLU A 134 -17.45 -4.50 17.62
N TYR A 135 -18.40 -5.33 18.08
CA TYR A 135 -18.09 -6.55 18.83
C TYR A 135 -17.46 -7.60 17.92
N MET A 136 -18.03 -7.82 16.73
CA MET A 136 -17.50 -8.77 15.75
C MET A 136 -16.13 -8.33 15.23
N CYS A 137 -15.94 -7.02 15.01
CA CYS A 137 -14.64 -6.48 14.63
C CYS A 137 -13.61 -6.68 15.74
N GLN A 138 -13.97 -6.47 17.00
CA GLN A 138 -13.07 -6.75 18.13
C GLN A 138 -12.78 -8.26 18.26
N ALA A 139 -13.76 -9.12 18.01
CA ALA A 139 -13.62 -10.57 18.13
C ALA A 139 -12.86 -11.22 16.97
N TYR A 140 -13.05 -10.72 15.74
CA TYR A 140 -12.64 -11.40 14.52
C TYR A 140 -11.87 -10.52 13.53
N GLY A 141 -11.79 -9.20 13.76
CA GLY A 141 -11.21 -8.24 12.82
C GLY A 141 -9.78 -8.55 12.42
N LEU A 142 -8.96 -9.11 13.32
CA LEU A 142 -7.61 -9.59 13.01
C LEU A 142 -7.62 -10.69 11.94
N ASP A 143 -8.48 -11.70 12.11
CA ASP A 143 -8.57 -12.84 11.20
C ASP A 143 -9.21 -12.44 9.88
N TYR A 144 -10.26 -11.62 9.90
CA TYR A 144 -10.92 -11.12 8.69
C TYR A 144 -10.05 -10.16 7.89
N SER A 145 -9.22 -9.35 8.56
CA SER A 145 -8.21 -8.53 7.88
C SER A 145 -7.14 -9.38 7.20
N ASN A 146 -6.73 -10.49 7.82
CA ASN A 146 -5.83 -11.45 7.20
C ASN A 146 -6.47 -12.15 6.00
N VAL A 147 -7.76 -12.51 6.08
CA VAL A 147 -8.52 -13.08 4.97
C VAL A 147 -8.62 -12.09 3.82
N LEU A 148 -9.03 -10.84 4.10
CA LEU A 148 -9.08 -9.77 3.09
C LEU A 148 -7.74 -9.64 2.38
N LEU A 149 -6.63 -9.55 3.13
CA LEU A 149 -5.31 -9.37 2.55
C LEU A 149 -4.82 -10.58 1.74
N LYS A 150 -4.96 -11.80 2.28
CA LYS A 150 -4.33 -13.01 1.72
C LYS A 150 -5.19 -13.76 0.73
N ASN A 151 -6.51 -13.61 0.79
CA ASN A 151 -7.45 -14.36 -0.03
C ASN A 151 -8.24 -13.46 -0.99
N VAL A 152 -8.41 -12.18 -0.67
CA VAL A 152 -9.13 -11.25 -1.56
C VAL A 152 -8.14 -10.38 -2.34
N LEU A 153 -7.38 -9.54 -1.64
CA LEU A 153 -6.53 -8.52 -2.25
C LEU A 153 -5.28 -9.10 -2.92
N SER A 154 -4.90 -10.34 -2.63
CA SER A 154 -3.83 -11.05 -3.35
C SER A 154 -4.28 -11.61 -4.71
N VAL A 155 -5.59 -11.65 -4.98
CA VAL A 155 -6.18 -12.28 -6.16
C VAL A 155 -6.67 -11.21 -7.13
N ARG A 156 -5.97 -11.04 -8.25
CA ARG A 156 -6.27 -10.00 -9.25
C ARG A 156 -7.66 -10.11 -9.88
N LYS A 157 -8.18 -11.34 -10.05
CA LYS A 157 -9.57 -11.56 -10.51
C LYS A 157 -10.58 -10.84 -9.61
N TYR A 158 -10.39 -10.90 -8.29
CA TYR A 158 -11.30 -10.24 -7.37
C TYR A 158 -11.23 -8.73 -7.49
N TRP A 159 -10.08 -8.13 -7.80
CA TRP A 159 -9.97 -6.67 -7.92
C TRP A 159 -10.96 -6.07 -8.93
N THR A 160 -11.14 -6.75 -10.07
CA THR A 160 -12.07 -6.33 -11.13
C THR A 160 -13.54 -6.57 -10.79
N GLU A 161 -13.83 -7.37 -9.74
CA GLU A 161 -15.18 -7.64 -9.24
C GLU A 161 -15.57 -6.71 -8.08
N ILE A 162 -14.61 -6.01 -7.47
CA ILE A 162 -14.85 -5.09 -6.35
C ILE A 162 -15.41 -3.78 -6.89
N SER A 163 -16.62 -3.42 -6.46
CA SER A 163 -17.23 -2.15 -6.83
C SER A 163 -16.45 -0.96 -6.25
N SER A 164 -16.51 0.19 -6.92
CA SER A 164 -15.92 1.44 -6.40
C SER A 164 -16.42 1.76 -4.98
N THR A 165 -17.72 1.56 -4.71
CA THR A 165 -18.29 1.76 -3.37
C THR A 165 -17.63 0.85 -2.32
N THR A 166 -17.42 -0.42 -2.67
CA THR A 166 -16.78 -1.39 -1.77
C THR A 166 -15.32 -1.02 -1.48
N TRP A 167 -14.55 -0.58 -2.49
CA TRP A 167 -13.19 -0.05 -2.28
C TRP A 167 -13.17 1.11 -1.27
N HIS A 168 -14.05 2.09 -1.47
CA HIS A 168 -14.16 3.26 -0.59
C HIS A 168 -14.57 2.89 0.83
N ASN A 169 -15.53 1.98 1.00
CA ASN A 169 -15.99 1.53 2.31
C ASN A 169 -14.86 0.82 3.07
N LEU A 170 -14.16 -0.12 2.43
CA LEU A 170 -13.03 -0.83 3.04
C LEU A 170 -11.93 0.15 3.46
N ILE A 171 -11.53 1.08 2.58
CA ILE A 171 -10.55 2.12 2.92
C ILE A 171 -11.03 2.92 4.15
N GLY A 172 -12.30 3.30 4.17
CA GLY A 172 -12.90 4.04 5.28
C GLY A 172 -12.87 3.30 6.62
N ILE A 173 -13.12 1.99 6.60
CA ILE A 173 -13.07 1.12 7.79
C ILE A 173 -11.64 1.02 8.30
N TYR A 174 -10.66 0.72 7.44
CA TYR A 174 -9.27 0.55 7.86
C TYR A 174 -8.61 1.86 8.30
N VAL A 175 -8.93 2.99 7.66
CA VAL A 175 -8.50 4.31 8.13
C VAL A 175 -9.06 4.60 9.52
N LYS A 176 -10.35 4.32 9.77
CA LYS A 176 -10.97 4.49 11.10
C LYS A 176 -10.29 3.60 12.14
N MET A 177 -10.09 2.33 11.83
CA MET A 177 -9.43 1.38 12.74
C MET A 177 -7.98 1.77 13.04
N TYR A 178 -7.24 2.30 12.06
CA TYR A 178 -5.87 2.78 12.30
C TYR A 178 -5.81 3.98 13.23
N THR A 179 -6.82 4.86 13.18
CA THR A 179 -6.89 6.07 14.01
C THR A 179 -7.46 5.83 15.42
N SER A 180 -8.20 4.75 15.64
CA SER A 180 -8.77 4.41 16.96
C SER A 180 -7.89 3.42 17.72
N GLN A 181 -7.77 3.61 19.03
CA GLN A 181 -7.06 2.69 19.93
C GLN A 181 -7.93 1.50 20.36
N GLU A 182 -9.23 1.51 20.06
CA GLU A 182 -10.23 0.61 20.65
C GLU A 182 -10.24 -0.79 20.00
N TYR A 183 -9.80 -0.90 18.75
CA TYR A 183 -9.93 -2.13 17.97
C TYR A 183 -8.89 -3.21 18.31
N GLY A 184 -7.79 -2.86 18.98
CA GLY A 184 -6.75 -3.82 19.39
C GLY A 184 -6.05 -4.57 18.25
N ILE A 185 -6.22 -4.14 17.00
CA ILE A 185 -5.56 -4.73 15.82
C ILE A 185 -4.17 -4.12 15.65
N ASP A 186 -3.18 -4.98 15.41
CA ASP A 186 -1.80 -4.58 15.17
C ASP A 186 -1.66 -3.59 13.99
N LYS A 187 -0.92 -2.50 14.21
CA LYS A 187 -0.70 -1.44 13.22
C LYS A 187 0.07 -1.93 11.99
N THR A 188 0.90 -2.96 12.10
CA THR A 188 1.60 -3.54 10.94
C THR A 188 0.60 -4.17 9.99
N LEU A 189 -0.40 -4.89 10.50
CA LEU A 189 -1.48 -5.42 9.67
C LEU A 189 -2.32 -4.29 9.06
N LEU A 190 -2.76 -3.33 9.87
CA LEU A 190 -3.62 -2.23 9.39
C LEU A 190 -2.93 -1.41 8.29
N SER A 191 -1.68 -1.00 8.49
CA SER A 191 -0.91 -0.25 7.50
C SER A 191 -0.72 -1.03 6.19
N ARG A 192 -0.46 -2.35 6.27
CA ARG A 192 -0.34 -3.21 5.09
C ARG A 192 -1.66 -3.34 4.33
N VAL A 193 -2.79 -3.47 5.03
CA VAL A 193 -4.10 -3.52 4.39
C VAL A 193 -4.43 -2.17 3.73
N ILE A 194 -4.21 -1.05 4.42
CA ILE A 194 -4.41 0.30 3.86
C ILE A 194 -3.58 0.48 2.58
N SER A 195 -2.30 0.12 2.62
CA SER A 195 -1.40 0.23 1.48
C SER A 195 -1.89 -0.61 0.28
N THR A 196 -2.32 -1.85 0.54
CA THR A 196 -2.84 -2.73 -0.51
C THR A 196 -4.17 -2.22 -1.07
N LEU A 197 -5.07 -1.69 -0.21
CA LEU A 197 -6.35 -1.14 -0.62
C LEU A 197 -6.18 0.11 -1.49
N ILE A 198 -5.29 1.02 -1.14
CA ILE A 198 -5.02 2.24 -1.92
C ILE A 198 -4.37 1.87 -3.27
N SER A 199 -3.42 0.94 -3.27
CA SER A 199 -2.82 0.40 -4.50
C SER A 199 -3.86 -0.23 -5.43
N GLY A 200 -4.88 -0.89 -4.87
CA GLY A 200 -5.98 -1.45 -5.63
C GLY A 200 -6.95 -0.42 -6.16
N ALA A 201 -7.44 0.44 -5.26
CA ALA A 201 -8.42 1.44 -5.61
C ALA A 201 -7.92 2.41 -6.68
N THR A 202 -6.65 2.86 -6.63
CA THR A 202 -6.07 3.76 -7.64
C THR A 202 -6.04 3.20 -9.06
N VAL A 203 -6.13 1.88 -9.23
CA VAL A 203 -6.19 1.21 -10.54
C VAL A 203 -7.63 0.88 -10.94
N GLN A 204 -8.56 0.79 -9.97
CA GLN A 204 -9.93 0.31 -10.20
C GLN A 204 -10.98 1.43 -10.17
N CYS A 205 -10.72 2.56 -9.52
CA CYS A 205 -11.66 3.68 -9.43
C CYS A 205 -11.01 5.00 -9.02
N ASP A 206 -11.72 6.11 -9.24
CA ASP A 206 -11.29 7.42 -8.73
C ASP A 206 -11.44 7.49 -7.20
N LEU A 207 -10.36 7.92 -6.54
CA LEU A 207 -10.35 8.11 -5.09
C LEU A 207 -10.89 9.48 -4.67
N ARG A 208 -11.60 9.52 -3.54
CA ARG A 208 -12.06 10.77 -2.90
C ARG A 208 -10.94 11.39 -2.07
N PRO A 209 -10.30 12.50 -2.51
CA PRO A 209 -9.01 12.91 -1.96
C PRO A 209 -9.09 13.48 -0.54
N LYS A 210 -10.14 14.25 -0.22
CA LYS A 210 -10.24 15.02 1.04
C LYS A 210 -10.00 14.18 2.30
N ARG A 211 -10.66 13.01 2.41
CA ARG A 211 -10.57 12.16 3.61
C ARG A 211 -9.19 11.51 3.75
N LEU A 212 -8.62 11.06 2.64
CA LEU A 212 -7.30 10.41 2.62
C LEU A 212 -6.17 11.41 2.85
N LEU A 213 -6.25 12.61 2.27
CA LEU A 213 -5.32 13.70 2.54
C LEU A 213 -5.29 14.03 4.03
N ASN A 214 -6.46 14.24 4.65
CA ASN A 214 -6.54 14.49 6.10
C ASN A 214 -5.93 13.35 6.91
N PHE A 215 -6.26 12.11 6.58
CA PHE A 215 -5.68 10.94 7.24
C PHE A 215 -4.14 10.93 7.17
N PHE A 216 -3.58 11.02 5.97
CA PHE A 216 -2.13 10.99 5.81
C PHE A 216 -1.44 12.19 6.43
N THR A 217 -2.02 13.39 6.33
CA THR A 217 -1.49 14.59 6.99
C THR A 217 -1.38 14.37 8.50
N GLU A 218 -2.44 13.89 9.17
CA GLU A 218 -2.41 13.66 10.63
C GLU A 218 -1.45 12.53 11.03
N VAL A 219 -1.39 11.45 10.24
CA VAL A 219 -0.45 10.36 10.49
C VAL A 219 0.99 10.84 10.36
N PHE A 220 1.32 11.57 9.29
CA PHE A 220 2.70 12.01 9.04
C PHE A 220 3.13 13.22 9.86
N LYS A 221 2.20 14.02 10.38
CA LYS A 221 2.47 14.99 11.46
C LYS A 221 3.01 14.32 12.72
N ASN A 222 2.49 13.14 13.06
CA ASN A 222 2.81 12.42 14.29
C ASN A 222 3.78 11.24 14.08
N ILE A 223 4.36 11.08 12.88
CA ILE A 223 5.10 9.87 12.50
C ILE A 223 6.30 9.56 13.38
N ARG A 224 6.89 10.57 14.04
CA ARG A 224 8.02 10.38 14.97
C ARG A 224 7.67 9.52 16.18
N GLN A 225 6.38 9.36 16.48
CA GLN A 225 5.90 8.50 17.57
C GLN A 225 5.83 7.03 17.14
N GLU A 226 5.79 6.74 15.84
CA GLU A 226 5.77 5.38 15.33
C GLU A 226 7.20 4.82 15.28
N LYS A 227 7.44 3.75 16.05
CA LYS A 227 8.77 3.11 16.13
C LYS A 227 8.91 1.93 15.17
N THR A 228 7.79 1.50 14.58
CA THR A 228 7.74 0.31 13.72
C THR A 228 7.98 0.71 12.27
N LEU A 229 9.21 0.56 11.78
CA LEU A 229 9.59 1.03 10.44
C LEU A 229 8.69 0.50 9.32
N ILE A 230 8.29 -0.78 9.39
CA ILE A 230 7.42 -1.39 8.38
C ILE A 230 6.03 -0.71 8.32
N VAL A 231 5.53 -0.15 9.44
CA VAL A 231 4.28 0.63 9.45
C VAL A 231 4.47 1.91 8.64
N ILE A 232 5.59 2.60 8.86
CA ILE A 232 5.94 3.84 8.16
C ILE A 232 6.12 3.58 6.66
N GLU A 233 6.84 2.53 6.30
CA GLU A 233 7.07 2.09 4.92
C GLU A 233 5.76 1.84 4.18
N ASN A 234 4.86 1.03 4.78
CA ASN A 234 3.56 0.73 4.17
C ASN A 234 2.74 1.99 3.93
N LEU A 235 2.71 2.91 4.91
CA LEU A 235 1.93 4.14 4.84
C LEU A 235 2.53 5.15 3.86
N LEU A 236 3.86 5.26 3.78
CA LEU A 236 4.52 6.20 2.87
C LEU A 236 4.38 5.73 1.43
N CYS A 237 4.52 4.43 1.18
CA CYS A 237 4.21 3.82 -0.11
C CYS A 237 2.76 4.09 -0.52
N ALA A 238 1.81 3.90 0.40
CA ALA A 238 0.41 4.20 0.17
C ALA A 238 0.16 5.68 -0.15
N LEU A 239 0.82 6.59 0.59
CA LEU A 239 0.75 8.02 0.37
C LEU A 239 1.26 8.38 -1.01
N ASN A 240 2.44 7.90 -1.40
CA ASN A 240 3.06 8.17 -2.71
C ASN A 240 2.16 7.73 -3.86
N ILE A 241 1.62 6.51 -3.80
CA ILE A 241 0.67 6.00 -4.80
C ILE A 241 -0.56 6.90 -4.89
N PHE A 242 -1.14 7.26 -3.74
CA PHE A 242 -2.32 8.10 -3.68
C PHE A 242 -2.09 9.50 -4.24
N ILE A 243 -1.03 10.22 -3.81
CA ILE A 243 -0.79 11.60 -4.26
C ILE A 243 -0.40 11.66 -5.74
N LYS A 244 0.30 10.65 -6.27
CA LYS A 244 0.53 10.53 -7.72
C LYS A 244 -0.78 10.41 -8.48
N HIS A 245 -1.69 9.58 -8.00
CA HIS A 245 -2.99 9.36 -8.64
C HIS A 245 -3.83 10.65 -8.70
N ILE A 246 -3.80 11.49 -7.65
CA ILE A 246 -4.60 12.73 -7.59
C ILE A 246 -3.84 13.98 -8.06
N ALA A 247 -2.59 13.85 -8.51
CA ALA A 247 -1.68 14.96 -8.78
C ALA A 247 -2.24 16.02 -9.74
N THR A 248 -2.93 15.58 -10.78
CA THR A 248 -3.50 16.45 -11.82
C THR A 248 -4.61 17.35 -11.30
N ASN A 249 -5.37 16.92 -10.30
CA ASN A 249 -6.61 17.58 -9.86
C ASN A 249 -6.53 18.14 -8.43
N SER A 250 -5.49 17.81 -7.67
CA SER A 250 -5.37 18.17 -6.24
C SER A 250 -4.01 18.77 -5.89
N ARG A 251 -3.35 19.41 -6.87
CA ARG A 251 -2.01 19.99 -6.73
C ARG A 251 -1.87 20.86 -5.48
N THR A 252 -2.78 21.81 -5.26
CA THR A 252 -2.74 22.71 -4.09
C THR A 252 -2.78 21.95 -2.77
N GLN A 253 -3.61 20.92 -2.68
CA GLN A 253 -3.72 20.10 -1.48
C GLN A 253 -2.49 19.21 -1.26
N ILE A 254 -1.84 18.76 -2.34
CA ILE A 254 -0.59 17.99 -2.27
C ILE A 254 0.55 18.86 -1.75
N CYS A 255 0.71 20.08 -2.28
CA CYS A 255 1.68 21.06 -1.77
C CYS A 255 1.44 21.35 -0.28
N LYS A 256 0.17 21.62 0.09
CA LYS A 256 -0.21 21.83 1.50
C LYS A 256 0.18 20.66 2.39
N LEU A 257 -0.11 19.42 1.96
CA LEU A 257 0.27 18.21 2.69
C LEU A 257 1.79 18.13 2.83
N GLY A 258 2.51 18.34 1.72
CA GLY A 258 3.97 18.34 1.65
C GLY A 258 4.61 19.27 2.65
N GLU A 259 4.28 20.56 2.55
CA GLU A 259 4.74 21.59 3.48
C GLU A 259 4.42 21.23 4.93
N THR A 260 3.25 20.64 5.19
CA THR A 260 2.86 20.29 6.56
C THR A 260 3.71 19.17 7.16
N VAL A 261 4.12 18.18 6.36
CA VAL A 261 4.78 16.95 6.87
C VAL A 261 6.28 16.90 6.58
N PHE A 262 6.81 17.85 5.80
CA PHE A 262 8.16 17.80 5.23
C PHE A 262 9.26 17.56 6.26
N VAL A 263 9.28 18.32 7.35
CA VAL A 263 10.32 18.21 8.39
C VAL A 263 10.28 16.85 9.08
N ASN A 264 9.12 16.22 9.17
CA ASN A 264 9.00 14.87 9.71
C ASN A 264 9.54 13.81 8.73
N MET A 265 9.41 14.02 7.43
CA MET A 265 10.05 13.17 6.42
C MET A 265 11.58 13.27 6.48
N LEU A 266 12.11 14.49 6.63
CA LEU A 266 13.55 14.69 6.83
C LEU A 266 14.06 14.04 8.13
N TYR A 267 13.27 14.12 9.20
CA TYR A 267 13.58 13.38 10.42
C TYR A 267 13.71 11.87 10.14
N LEU A 268 12.76 11.26 9.41
CA LEU A 268 12.87 9.83 9.05
C LEU A 268 14.11 9.53 8.20
N TRP A 269 14.48 10.44 7.30
CA TRP A 269 15.66 10.31 6.45
C TRP A 269 16.96 10.26 7.24
N ASP A 270 17.10 11.08 8.29
CA ASP A 270 18.30 11.14 9.13
C ASP A 270 18.34 10.01 10.18
N ASN A 271 17.18 9.47 10.57
CA ASN A 271 17.08 8.45 11.62
C ASN A 271 17.21 7.02 11.10
N ARG A 272 18.27 6.78 10.32
CA ARG A 272 18.67 5.43 9.82
C ARG A 272 17.52 4.67 9.16
N PRO A 273 16.93 5.19 8.07
CA PRO A 273 15.88 4.49 7.33
C PRO A 273 16.41 3.19 6.73
N THR A 274 15.52 2.22 6.54
CA THR A 274 15.82 1.06 5.66
C THR A 274 16.02 1.55 4.23
N PRO A 275 16.64 0.75 3.34
CA PRO A 275 16.74 1.10 1.92
C PRO A 275 15.37 1.33 1.27
N LEU A 276 14.36 0.56 1.68
CA LEU A 276 13.00 0.72 1.16
C LEU A 276 12.39 2.03 1.63
N LEU A 277 12.46 2.35 2.92
CA LEU A 277 11.96 3.62 3.45
C LEU A 277 12.69 4.82 2.82
N LYS A 278 14.01 4.73 2.62
CA LYS A 278 14.79 5.77 1.95
C LYS A 278 14.28 6.02 0.53
N ASN A 279 13.99 4.97 -0.24
CA ASN A 279 13.45 5.10 -1.59
C ASN A 279 12.06 5.75 -1.59
N GLU A 280 11.18 5.37 -0.66
CA GLU A 280 9.85 5.97 -0.53
C GLU A 280 9.93 7.45 -0.09
N LEU A 281 10.92 7.84 0.73
CA LEU A 281 11.17 9.24 1.06
C LEU A 281 11.67 10.04 -0.14
N ILE A 282 12.60 9.48 -0.93
CA ILE A 282 13.08 10.12 -2.18
C ILE A 282 11.90 10.34 -3.13
N GLU A 283 11.05 9.32 -3.30
CA GLU A 283 9.85 9.40 -4.13
C GLU A 283 8.89 10.49 -3.63
N PHE A 284 8.58 10.51 -2.34
CA PHE A 284 7.73 11.54 -1.75
C PHE A 284 8.26 12.94 -2.02
N LEU A 285 9.55 13.17 -1.76
CA LEU A 285 10.19 14.47 -1.96
C LEU A 285 10.22 14.87 -3.44
N SER A 286 10.45 13.92 -4.34
CA SER A 286 10.40 14.15 -5.79
C SER A 286 9.00 14.58 -6.22
N ILE A 287 7.95 13.90 -5.73
CA ILE A 287 6.56 14.32 -6.00
C ILE A 287 6.31 15.75 -5.49
N GLN A 288 6.83 16.12 -4.32
CA GLN A 288 6.72 17.48 -3.81
C GLN A 288 7.46 18.49 -4.70
N MET A 289 8.68 18.20 -5.14
CA MET A 289 9.41 19.06 -6.07
C MET A 289 8.60 19.32 -7.35
N HIS A 290 8.06 18.26 -7.96
CA HIS A 290 7.24 18.34 -9.17
C HIS A 290 5.91 19.06 -8.95
N ALA A 291 5.25 18.83 -7.81
CA ALA A 291 4.00 19.49 -7.47
C ALA A 291 4.20 21.00 -7.26
N HIS A 292 5.29 21.40 -6.63
CA HIS A 292 5.59 22.82 -6.44
C HIS A 292 6.14 23.47 -7.72
N HIS A 293 6.92 22.76 -8.54
CA HIS A 293 7.62 23.27 -9.72
C HIS A 293 7.47 22.36 -10.95
N PRO A 294 6.29 22.33 -11.59
CA PRO A 294 6.09 21.54 -12.80
C PRO A 294 7.10 21.91 -13.89
N GLY A 295 7.79 20.91 -14.43
CA GLY A 295 8.83 21.11 -15.44
C GLY A 295 10.09 21.83 -14.94
N GLY A 296 10.33 21.86 -13.62
CA GLY A 296 11.50 22.51 -13.03
C GLY A 296 11.45 24.04 -13.03
N CYS A 297 10.25 24.61 -13.11
CA CYS A 297 10.09 26.06 -13.11
C CYS A 297 10.64 26.70 -11.82
N LYS A 298 11.26 27.87 -11.94
CA LYS A 298 11.82 28.60 -10.78
C LYS A 298 10.69 29.25 -9.96
N ARG A 299 10.99 29.66 -8.72
CA ARG A 299 10.04 30.34 -7.81
C ARG A 299 9.22 31.44 -8.50
N ASP A 300 9.88 32.28 -9.29
CA ASP A 300 9.26 33.44 -9.94
C ASP A 300 8.73 33.13 -11.36
N ALA A 301 8.84 31.87 -11.80
CA ALA A 301 8.38 31.44 -13.10
C ALA A 301 6.90 31.04 -13.08
N VAL A 302 6.23 31.23 -14.22
CA VAL A 302 4.84 30.83 -14.40
C VAL A 302 4.69 29.33 -14.12
N GLY A 303 3.69 28.98 -13.32
CA GLY A 303 3.39 27.61 -12.94
C GLY A 303 4.03 27.17 -11.62
N ALA A 304 4.97 27.91 -11.05
CA ALA A 304 5.49 27.65 -9.70
C ALA A 304 4.41 27.92 -8.64
N PHE A 305 4.35 27.11 -7.59
CA PHE A 305 3.35 27.24 -6.53
C PHE A 305 3.88 26.76 -5.18
N ALA A 306 3.61 27.50 -4.13
CA ALA A 306 3.68 27.06 -2.74
C ALA A 306 2.51 27.68 -1.98
N VAL A 307 2.01 27.00 -0.95
CA VAL A 307 1.01 27.57 -0.03
C VAL A 307 1.68 28.64 0.81
N ASP A 308 2.87 28.36 1.33
CA ASP A 308 3.75 29.32 1.99
C ASP A 308 5.17 29.19 1.43
N TRP A 309 5.60 30.22 0.70
CA TRP A 309 6.92 30.23 0.06
C TRP A 309 8.08 30.23 1.05
N ASP A 310 7.94 30.86 2.21
CA ASP A 310 9.01 30.93 3.20
C ASP A 310 9.18 29.56 3.88
N ILE A 311 8.07 28.89 4.19
CA ILE A 311 8.06 27.50 4.68
C ILE A 311 8.68 26.57 3.64
N TRP A 312 8.24 26.63 2.39
CA TRP A 312 8.76 25.79 1.32
C TRP A 312 10.27 25.99 1.10
N MET A 313 10.75 27.23 1.01
CA MET A 313 12.19 27.50 0.84
C MET A 313 13.01 27.06 2.07
N SER A 314 12.47 27.19 3.28
CA SER A 314 13.09 26.66 4.50
C SER A 314 13.24 25.13 4.44
N HIS A 315 12.22 24.43 3.95
CA HIS A 315 12.25 22.98 3.75
C HIS A 315 13.29 22.54 2.73
N LEU A 316 13.40 23.23 1.60
CA LEU A 316 14.42 22.92 0.59
C LEU A 316 15.84 23.08 1.12
N ARG A 317 16.12 24.15 1.87
CA ARG A 317 17.43 24.35 2.49
C ARG A 317 17.78 23.20 3.42
N LYS A 318 16.83 22.75 4.25
CA LYS A 318 17.02 21.58 5.12
C LYS A 318 17.23 20.30 4.34
N LEU A 319 16.49 20.08 3.25
CA LEU A 319 16.71 18.92 2.38
C LEU A 319 18.11 18.94 1.77
N TYR A 320 18.57 20.10 1.30
CA TYR A 320 19.92 20.27 0.79
C TYR A 320 20.98 19.95 1.86
N GLU A 321 20.82 20.45 3.09
CA GLU A 321 21.74 20.14 4.20
C GLU A 321 21.83 18.63 4.49
N VAL A 322 20.67 17.96 4.50
CA VAL A 322 20.56 16.51 4.69
C VAL A 322 21.26 15.74 3.56
N MET A 323 21.05 16.13 2.30
CA MET A 323 21.73 15.53 1.15
C MET A 323 23.23 15.79 1.14
N TYR A 324 23.64 17.00 1.50
CA TYR A 324 25.05 17.35 1.69
C TYR A 324 25.71 16.47 2.76
N GLY A 325 24.98 16.14 3.83
CA GLY A 325 25.39 15.17 4.84
C GLY A 325 25.68 13.78 4.24
N ASP A 326 24.77 13.24 3.42
CA ASP A 326 24.96 11.97 2.71
C ASP A 326 26.20 12.01 1.78
N PHE A 327 26.36 13.08 1.00
CA PHE A 327 27.54 13.26 0.13
C PHE A 327 28.85 13.27 0.92
N LYS A 328 28.89 13.97 2.07
CA LYS A 328 30.07 14.01 2.94
C LYS A 328 30.42 12.63 3.49
N GLN A 329 29.41 11.84 3.88
CA GLN A 329 29.63 10.46 4.36
C GLN A 329 30.17 9.55 3.26
N LEU A 330 29.67 9.69 2.02
CA LEU A 330 30.17 8.95 0.86
C LEU A 330 31.61 9.31 0.53
N GLY A 331 31.95 10.61 0.52
CA GLY A 331 33.31 11.10 0.29
C GLY A 331 34.30 10.70 1.38
N GLY A 332 33.85 10.63 2.64
CA GLY A 332 34.67 10.21 3.79
C GLY A 332 35.03 8.72 3.77
N ARG A 333 34.11 7.83 3.37
CA ARG A 333 34.36 6.38 3.30
C ARG A 333 35.42 5.99 2.26
N LYS A 334 35.55 6.76 1.18
CA LYS A 334 36.56 6.54 0.13
C LYS A 334 37.99 6.89 0.55
N ARG A 335 38.18 7.67 1.63
CA ARG A 335 39.53 8.06 2.10
C ARG A 335 40.26 6.98 2.90
N PHE A 336 39.56 5.97 3.42
CA PHE A 336 40.15 4.98 4.33
C PHE A 336 39.94 3.51 3.93
N SER A 337 39.27 3.21 2.82
CA SER A 337 39.08 1.84 2.33
C SER A 337 39.80 1.64 1.00
N GLY A 338 40.86 0.82 0.98
CA GLY A 338 41.69 0.50 -0.18
C GLY A 338 41.00 -0.37 -1.26
N GLY A 339 39.68 -0.30 -1.38
CA GLY A 339 38.90 -1.02 -2.38
C GLY A 339 38.04 -0.05 -3.16
N PHE A 340 38.33 0.12 -4.46
CA PHE A 340 37.46 0.80 -5.41
C PHE A 340 36.17 -0.02 -5.62
N ARG A 341 35.24 0.04 -4.66
CA ARG A 341 33.82 -0.12 -4.99
C ARG A 341 33.24 1.27 -5.05
N GLU A 342 32.97 1.72 -6.26
CA GLU A 342 32.30 2.97 -6.50
C GLU A 342 30.89 2.87 -5.92
N ALA A 343 30.70 3.37 -4.70
CA ALA A 343 29.36 3.54 -4.14
C ALA A 343 28.66 4.62 -4.99
N SER A 344 27.92 4.18 -6.01
CA SER A 344 27.09 5.03 -6.84
C SER A 344 25.80 5.35 -6.10
N LEU A 345 25.41 6.62 -6.09
CA LEU A 345 24.09 7.02 -5.63
C LEU A 345 23.02 6.51 -6.62
N PRO A 346 21.84 6.09 -6.14
CA PRO A 346 20.72 5.74 -7.01
C PRO A 346 20.35 6.91 -7.94
N PRO A 347 19.96 6.67 -9.21
CA PRO A 347 19.62 7.74 -10.15
C PRO A 347 18.54 8.70 -9.63
N ASN A 348 17.47 8.17 -9.06
CA ASN A 348 16.38 8.96 -8.46
C ASN A 348 16.84 9.88 -7.31
N TYR A 349 17.90 9.51 -6.59
CA TYR A 349 18.51 10.39 -5.60
C TYR A 349 19.21 11.56 -6.28
N VAL A 350 19.98 11.27 -7.33
CA VAL A 350 20.74 12.28 -8.09
C VAL A 350 19.79 13.27 -8.75
N ASP A 351 18.69 12.79 -9.34
CA ASP A 351 17.66 13.62 -9.95
C ASP A 351 17.05 14.59 -8.92
N LEU A 352 16.64 14.07 -7.75
CA LEU A 352 16.10 14.89 -6.68
C LEU A 352 17.12 15.93 -6.18
N ALA A 353 18.39 15.55 -6.02
CA ALA A 353 19.44 16.47 -5.61
C ALA A 353 19.67 17.59 -6.65
N ALA A 354 19.61 17.25 -7.95
CA ALA A 354 19.71 18.23 -9.02
C ALA A 354 18.52 19.20 -9.02
N GLU A 355 17.30 18.71 -8.81
CA GLU A 355 16.09 19.55 -8.69
C GLU A 355 16.19 20.53 -7.51
N VAL A 356 16.63 20.04 -6.33
CA VAL A 356 16.84 20.87 -5.14
C VAL A 356 17.87 21.97 -5.40
N CYS A 357 19.01 21.60 -6.00
CA CYS A 357 20.06 22.56 -6.37
C CYS A 357 19.56 23.60 -7.37
N ASN A 358 18.87 23.17 -8.43
CA ASN A 358 18.31 24.06 -9.46
C ASN A 358 17.35 25.10 -8.86
N GLN A 359 16.59 24.70 -7.83
CA GLN A 359 15.66 25.60 -7.18
C GLN A 359 16.34 26.55 -6.17
N LEU A 360 17.31 26.06 -5.41
CA LEU A 360 17.99 26.86 -4.37
C LEU A 360 19.03 27.82 -4.95
N PHE A 361 19.79 27.35 -5.94
CA PHE A 361 20.88 28.10 -6.54
C PHE A 361 20.35 28.78 -7.79
N GLN A 362 20.05 30.06 -7.66
CA GLN A 362 19.90 30.91 -8.83
C GLN A 362 21.21 30.84 -9.63
N SER A 363 21.10 30.59 -10.92
CA SER A 363 22.13 30.99 -11.88
C SER A 363 22.12 32.52 -11.91
N SER A 364 22.63 33.18 -10.85
CA SER A 364 22.98 34.59 -11.00
C SER A 364 24.16 34.64 -11.95
N GLU A 365 24.03 35.46 -12.97
CA GLU A 365 24.98 35.68 -14.04
C GLU A 365 26.44 35.54 -13.60
N HIS A 366 27.07 34.49 -14.12
CA HIS A 366 28.40 34.41 -14.71
C HIS A 366 28.76 32.93 -14.62
N ALA A 367 28.32 32.16 -15.62
CA ALA A 367 29.04 30.93 -15.92
C ALA A 367 30.49 31.36 -16.13
N ILE A 368 31.36 31.05 -15.16
CA ILE A 368 32.79 31.21 -15.33
C ILE A 368 33.13 30.24 -16.46
N GLU A 369 33.26 30.76 -17.68
CA GLU A 369 33.86 30.03 -18.79
C GLU A 369 35.29 29.68 -18.36
N VAL A 370 35.49 28.43 -17.93
CA VAL A 370 36.82 27.87 -17.64
C VAL A 370 37.56 27.57 -18.96
N THR A 371 37.45 28.46 -19.93
CA THR A 371 38.09 28.40 -21.25
C THR A 371 38.86 29.66 -21.62
N GLN A 372 38.87 30.69 -20.77
CA GLN A 372 39.78 31.83 -20.96
C GLN A 372 40.96 31.74 -19.99
N ILE A 373 41.88 30.82 -20.28
CA ILE A 373 43.27 31.00 -19.87
C ILE A 373 43.83 32.01 -20.88
N SER A 374 43.84 33.28 -20.49
CA SER A 374 44.56 34.31 -21.24
C SER A 374 46.04 33.94 -21.25
N GLU A 375 46.58 33.75 -22.45
CA GLU A 375 48.00 33.72 -22.70
C GLU A 375 48.56 35.12 -22.37
N THR A 376 49.23 35.24 -21.23
CA THR A 376 50.21 36.29 -21.00
C THR A 376 51.48 35.64 -20.51
N ASP A 377 52.43 35.53 -21.43
CA ASP A 377 53.84 35.28 -21.14
C ASP A 377 54.36 36.35 -20.17
N THR A 378 55.00 35.91 -19.08
CA THR A 378 56.42 36.17 -18.80
C THR A 378 56.85 35.42 -17.53
N GLU A 379 57.76 34.48 -17.74
CA GLU A 379 58.94 34.12 -16.95
C GLU A 379 58.87 33.73 -15.45
N ASP A 380 59.38 32.51 -15.24
CA ASP A 380 60.24 32.03 -14.14
C ASP A 380 59.67 31.30 -12.89
N ARG A 381 59.81 29.96 -12.98
CA ARG A 381 60.20 28.96 -11.95
C ARG A 381 59.25 28.67 -10.77
N HIS A 382 58.67 27.46 -10.76
CA HIS A 382 59.13 26.27 -10.01
C HIS A 382 58.11 25.12 -10.17
N GLY A 383 58.61 23.89 -10.20
CA GLY A 383 57.94 22.76 -10.85
C GLY A 383 56.83 22.05 -10.07
N ALA A 384 55.83 21.58 -10.81
CA ALA A 384 54.93 20.51 -10.40
C ALA A 384 54.56 19.66 -11.63
N LYS A 385 54.90 18.36 -11.59
CA LYS A 385 54.67 17.38 -12.67
C LYS A 385 53.17 17.23 -12.97
N LYS A 386 52.70 17.79 -14.07
CA LYS A 386 51.35 17.57 -14.62
C LYS A 386 51.36 16.25 -15.42
N ARG A 387 50.84 15.16 -14.85
CA ARG A 387 50.56 13.92 -15.57
C ARG A 387 49.28 14.10 -16.40
N ARG A 388 49.44 14.03 -17.72
CA ARG A 388 48.36 14.01 -18.72
C ARG A 388 47.77 12.59 -18.77
N SER A 389 46.48 12.45 -18.48
CA SER A 389 45.70 11.25 -18.83
C SER A 389 44.58 11.68 -19.75
N GLY A 390 44.65 11.23 -21.01
CA GLY A 390 43.65 11.52 -22.03
C GLY A 390 42.35 10.77 -21.77
N ILE A 391 41.23 11.48 -21.89
CA ILE A 391 39.89 10.92 -21.99
C ILE A 391 39.47 11.13 -23.44
N GLY A 392 39.38 10.04 -24.21
CA GLY A 392 38.62 10.01 -25.45
C GLY A 392 37.14 9.91 -25.10
N MET A 393 36.34 10.88 -25.53
CA MET A 393 34.89 10.77 -25.54
C MET A 393 34.47 10.12 -26.85
N ASP A 394 34.02 8.88 -26.80
CA ASP A 394 33.19 8.31 -27.87
C ASP A 394 31.74 8.76 -27.63
N ILE A 395 31.29 9.66 -28.49
CA ILE A 395 29.90 10.12 -28.55
C ILE A 395 29.13 9.12 -29.41
N HIS A 396 28.31 8.28 -28.79
CA HIS A 396 27.25 7.57 -29.51
C HIS A 396 25.94 8.34 -29.40
N GLN A 397 25.62 9.05 -30.49
CA GLN A 397 24.28 9.51 -30.82
C GLN A 397 23.37 8.30 -31.07
N GLY A 398 22.26 8.23 -30.34
CA GLY A 398 21.15 7.31 -30.60
C GLY A 398 19.85 8.10 -30.69
N HIS A 399 19.38 8.32 -31.91
CA HIS A 399 18.12 8.96 -32.25
C HIS A 399 16.91 8.21 -31.66
N TYR A 400 15.98 8.94 -31.04
CA TYR A 400 14.59 8.50 -30.89
C TYR A 400 13.72 9.22 -31.91
N ASN A 401 13.41 8.52 -33.00
CA ASN A 401 12.31 8.84 -33.90
C ASN A 401 10.99 8.48 -33.22
N ILE A 402 10.10 9.45 -33.05
CA ILE A 402 8.67 9.21 -32.85
C ILE A 402 7.97 9.73 -34.10
N THR A 403 7.78 8.84 -35.07
CA THR A 403 6.83 9.05 -36.17
C THR A 403 5.43 8.75 -35.67
N GLY A 404 4.59 9.78 -35.62
CA GLY A 404 3.14 9.64 -35.56
C GLY A 404 2.55 9.19 -36.89
N THR A 405 1.43 8.47 -36.81
CA THR A 405 0.37 8.19 -37.81
C THR A 405 -0.44 7.02 -37.21
N ASN A 406 -1.76 7.01 -37.07
CA ASN A 406 -2.79 7.41 -38.02
C ASN A 406 -4.03 8.00 -37.34
N SER A 407 -4.52 9.08 -37.95
CA SER A 407 -5.92 9.48 -37.92
C SER A 407 -6.72 8.58 -38.86
N THR A 408 -7.90 8.15 -38.42
CA THR A 408 -8.95 7.65 -39.34
C THR A 408 -10.11 8.62 -39.27
N THR A 409 -10.29 9.33 -40.38
CA THR A 409 -11.42 10.18 -40.72
C THR A 409 -12.69 9.34 -40.86
N HIS A 410 -13.79 9.78 -40.24
CA HIS A 410 -15.13 9.45 -40.71
C HIS A 410 -15.91 10.73 -40.94
N THR A 411 -16.33 10.87 -42.19
CA THR A 411 -16.98 12.00 -42.85
C THR A 411 -18.44 12.13 -42.40
N MET A 412 -18.87 13.37 -42.13
CA MET A 412 -20.27 13.77 -42.06
C MET A 412 -20.90 13.77 -43.46
N VAL A 413 -22.10 13.23 -43.60
CA VAL A 413 -23.09 13.69 -44.59
C VAL A 413 -24.48 13.60 -43.97
N SER A 414 -25.15 14.76 -43.94
CA SER A 414 -26.60 15.02 -43.84
C SER A 414 -27.36 14.63 -42.58
#